data_AF-N4UKR2-F1
#
_entry.id   AF-N4UKR2-F1
#
_cell.length_a   1.000
_cell.length_b   1.000
_cell.length_c   1.000
_cell.angle_alpha   90.00
_cell.angle_beta   90.00
_cell.angle_gamma   90.00
#
_symmetry.space_group_name_H-M   'P 1'
#
loop_
_entity.id
_entity.type
_entity.pdbx_description
1 polymer ?
#
loop_
_entity_poly.entity_id
_entity_poly.type
_entity_poly.pdbx_seq_one_letter_code
_entity_poly.pdbx_strand_id
1 'polypeptide(L)'
;MAQRLLKPVVKGAKDAYFESSVTDWDGKYHHLIGTSTRDIVFGARFVLTDDHIDDILVMPRPVREKIWRFDFKFIDVSYDAKNGARDVTDEAVVRPANGLPSLRTVLLPSANQVNDKGFLVLVSHCLDLRLLELTAASTNSFSSTKLSPKALEELCAHPEWAPGLKQLVITTDEENKEFMKAMRALGKQREELVITLLSRSEEKKWGDWQISTISNHYMKGRKCEPEKTPRGILHRYGRGF
;
A
#
# COMPACT_ATOMS: atom_id res chain seq x y z
N MET A 1 -12.38 -33.56 -15.51
CA MET A 1 -11.83 -32.24 -15.18
C MET A 1 -12.51 -31.22 -16.08
N ALA A 2 -13.41 -30.39 -15.54
CA ALA A 2 -14.14 -29.40 -16.33
C ALA A 2 -13.26 -28.14 -16.51
N GLN A 3 -12.89 -27.84 -17.75
CA GLN A 3 -12.36 -26.54 -18.12
C GLN A 3 -13.42 -25.49 -17.79
N ARG A 4 -13.19 -24.71 -16.73
CA ARG A 4 -14.00 -23.55 -16.39
C ARG A 4 -13.83 -22.55 -17.54
N LEU A 5 -14.80 -22.51 -18.46
CA LEU A 5 -14.85 -21.51 -19.54
C LEU A 5 -14.71 -20.13 -18.91
N LEU A 6 -13.57 -19.47 -19.15
CA LEU A 6 -13.35 -18.08 -18.77
C LEU A 6 -14.49 -17.26 -19.39
N LYS A 7 -15.36 -16.68 -18.54
CA LYS A 7 -16.37 -15.73 -18.99
C LYS A 7 -15.68 -14.70 -19.90
N PRO A 8 -16.31 -14.26 -21.01
CA PRO A 8 -15.70 -13.29 -21.92
C PRO A 8 -15.24 -12.07 -21.14
N VAL A 9 -14.01 -11.64 -21.40
CA VAL A 9 -13.37 -10.55 -20.66
C VAL A 9 -14.15 -9.26 -20.89
N VAL A 10 -14.71 -8.71 -19.82
CA VAL A 10 -15.47 -7.46 -19.89
C VAL A 10 -14.52 -6.26 -20.05
N LYS A 11 -15.07 -5.13 -20.50
CA LYS A 11 -14.31 -3.86 -20.55
C LYS A 11 -13.91 -3.41 -19.14
N GLY A 12 -14.77 -3.62 -18.14
CA GLY A 12 -14.55 -3.14 -16.77
C GLY A 12 -14.60 -1.62 -16.65
N ALA A 13 -14.49 -1.12 -15.43
CA ALA A 13 -14.27 0.28 -15.12
C ALA A 13 -12.76 0.59 -15.11
N LYS A 14 -12.38 1.82 -15.48
CA LYS A 14 -10.97 2.26 -15.39
C LYS A 14 -10.49 2.25 -13.94
N ASP A 15 -11.33 2.78 -13.05
CA ASP A 15 -11.12 2.84 -11.62
C ASP A 15 -12.17 1.93 -10.97
N ALA A 16 -11.80 0.70 -10.66
CA ALA A 16 -12.68 -0.29 -10.06
C ALA A 16 -12.73 -0.05 -8.54
N TYR A 17 -13.80 0.58 -8.08
CA TYR A 17 -14.03 0.90 -6.67
C TYR A 17 -14.94 -0.13 -6.01
N PHE A 18 -14.54 -0.61 -4.82
CA PHE A 18 -15.30 -1.57 -4.02
C PHE A 18 -15.44 -1.05 -2.60
N GLU A 19 -16.64 -0.67 -2.17
CA GLU A 19 -16.87 -0.15 -0.81
C GLU A 19 -16.79 -1.25 0.24
N SER A 20 -17.34 -2.44 -0.06
CA SER A 20 -17.41 -3.56 0.88
C SER A 20 -17.09 -4.89 0.22
N SER A 21 -16.33 -5.74 0.91
CA SER A 21 -16.03 -7.11 0.46
C SER A 21 -17.31 -7.94 0.31
N VAL A 22 -18.25 -7.81 1.25
CA VAL A 22 -19.49 -8.59 1.26
C VAL A 22 -20.45 -8.18 0.13
N THR A 23 -20.63 -6.89 -0.12
CA THR A 23 -21.65 -6.43 -1.09
C THR A 23 -21.13 -6.30 -2.50
N ASP A 24 -19.86 -5.92 -2.66
CA ASP A 24 -19.31 -5.47 -3.95
C ASP A 24 -18.29 -6.47 -4.52
N TRP A 25 -17.65 -7.28 -3.68
CA TRP A 25 -16.65 -8.25 -4.12
C TRP A 25 -17.24 -9.62 -4.40
N ASP A 26 -17.87 -10.24 -3.41
CA ASP A 26 -18.29 -11.65 -3.42
C ASP A 26 -19.09 -12.02 -4.68
N GLY A 27 -18.41 -12.72 -5.60
CA GLY A 27 -18.98 -13.15 -6.87
C GLY A 27 -19.29 -12.02 -7.87
N LYS A 28 -18.92 -10.77 -7.60
CA LYS A 28 -19.28 -9.58 -8.41
C LYS A 28 -18.09 -8.80 -8.95
N TYR A 29 -16.90 -8.94 -8.36
CA TYR A 29 -15.69 -8.17 -8.74
C TYR A 29 -15.37 -8.23 -10.24
N HIS A 30 -15.63 -9.36 -10.89
CA HIS A 30 -15.41 -9.60 -12.31
C HIS A 30 -16.29 -8.75 -13.26
N HIS A 31 -17.33 -8.07 -12.74
CA HIS A 31 -18.12 -7.13 -13.54
C HIS A 31 -17.44 -5.75 -13.66
N LEU A 32 -16.67 -5.36 -12.63
CA LEU A 32 -15.98 -4.08 -12.57
C LEU A 32 -14.53 -4.19 -13.04
N ILE A 33 -13.87 -5.32 -12.82
CA ILE A 33 -12.49 -5.54 -13.24
C ILE A 33 -12.46 -6.14 -14.65
N GLY A 34 -11.80 -5.44 -15.57
CA GLY A 34 -11.71 -5.84 -16.98
C GLY A 34 -10.56 -5.19 -17.74
N THR A 35 -10.59 -5.29 -19.07
CA THR A 35 -9.47 -4.86 -19.94
C THR A 35 -9.15 -3.36 -19.92
N SER A 36 -10.06 -2.53 -19.41
CA SER A 36 -9.87 -1.09 -19.22
C SER A 36 -9.47 -0.70 -17.79
N THR A 37 -9.54 -1.64 -16.85
CA THR A 37 -9.16 -1.40 -15.45
C THR A 37 -7.68 -1.11 -15.32
N ARG A 38 -7.39 -0.12 -14.51
CA ARG A 38 -6.06 0.37 -14.18
C ARG A 38 -5.92 0.39 -12.67
N ASP A 39 -6.91 0.96 -12.00
CA ASP A 39 -6.90 1.16 -10.57
C ASP A 39 -7.90 0.21 -9.92
N ILE A 40 -7.48 -0.46 -8.85
CA ILE A 40 -8.36 -1.19 -7.95
C ILE A 40 -8.32 -0.46 -6.60
N VAL A 41 -9.48 0.02 -6.18
CA VAL A 41 -9.64 0.84 -4.98
C VAL A 41 -10.58 0.13 -4.02
N PHE A 42 -10.09 -0.12 -2.81
CA PHE A 42 -10.84 -0.72 -1.72
C PHE A 42 -11.28 0.39 -0.76
N GLY A 43 -12.58 0.54 -0.60
CA GLY A 43 -13.23 1.60 0.16
C GLY A 43 -13.11 1.43 1.66
N ALA A 44 -13.70 2.39 2.37
CA ALA A 44 -13.52 2.56 3.80
C ALA A 44 -14.12 1.42 4.63
N ARG A 45 -15.06 0.66 4.08
CA ARG A 45 -15.73 -0.48 4.74
C ARG A 45 -15.21 -1.84 4.25
N PHE A 46 -14.16 -1.85 3.42
CA PHE A 46 -13.64 -3.06 2.81
C PHE A 46 -12.73 -3.82 3.79
N VAL A 47 -12.91 -5.13 3.88
CA VAL A 47 -12.03 -6.03 4.65
C VAL A 47 -11.17 -6.78 3.65
N LEU A 48 -9.94 -6.29 3.45
CA LEU A 48 -9.02 -6.85 2.46
C LEU A 48 -8.33 -8.09 3.05
N THR A 49 -8.35 -9.17 2.29
CA THR A 49 -7.72 -10.45 2.65
C THR A 49 -6.93 -11.01 1.47
N ASP A 50 -6.11 -12.01 1.75
CA ASP A 50 -5.35 -12.80 0.78
C ASP A 50 -6.19 -13.35 -0.39
N ASP A 51 -7.42 -13.79 -0.13
CA ASP A 51 -8.34 -14.36 -1.13
C ASP A 51 -8.74 -13.31 -2.18
N HIS A 52 -8.97 -12.07 -1.76
CA HIS A 52 -9.28 -10.97 -2.67
C HIS A 52 -8.11 -10.70 -3.63
N ILE A 53 -6.88 -10.88 -3.15
CA ILE A 53 -5.68 -10.77 -3.98
C ILE A 53 -5.60 -11.94 -4.96
N ASP A 54 -5.89 -13.17 -4.52
CA ASP A 54 -5.95 -14.36 -5.39
C ASP A 54 -7.00 -14.23 -6.50
N ASP A 55 -8.17 -13.70 -6.17
CA ASP A 55 -9.24 -13.40 -7.11
C ASP A 55 -8.78 -12.49 -8.27
N ILE A 56 -7.91 -11.52 -7.99
CA ILE A 56 -7.34 -10.64 -9.01
C ILE A 56 -6.31 -11.40 -9.86
N LEU A 57 -5.57 -12.32 -9.26
CA LEU A 57 -4.51 -13.07 -9.92
C LEU A 57 -5.02 -14.15 -10.87
N VAL A 58 -6.22 -14.68 -10.62
CA VAL A 58 -6.89 -15.61 -11.55
C VAL A 58 -7.47 -14.89 -12.79
N MET A 59 -7.45 -13.55 -12.83
CA MET A 59 -7.91 -12.80 -13.99
C MET A 59 -7.06 -13.08 -15.24
N PRO A 60 -7.66 -12.98 -16.44
CA PRO A 60 -6.95 -13.10 -17.69
C PRO A 60 -5.75 -12.14 -17.77
N ARG A 61 -4.63 -12.63 -18.32
CA ARG A 61 -3.38 -11.88 -18.47
C ARG A 61 -3.56 -10.46 -19.04
N PRO A 62 -4.38 -10.21 -20.07
CA PRO A 62 -4.59 -8.85 -20.61
C PRO A 62 -5.22 -7.85 -19.63
N VAL A 63 -5.89 -8.33 -18.58
CA VAL A 63 -6.41 -7.51 -17.48
C VAL A 63 -5.29 -7.22 -16.49
N ARG A 64 -4.60 -8.27 -16.04
CA ARG A 64 -3.51 -8.19 -15.05
C ARG A 64 -2.36 -7.30 -15.48
N GLU A 65 -1.98 -7.33 -16.75
CA GLU A 65 -0.91 -6.50 -17.31
C GLU A 65 -1.23 -5.00 -17.34
N LYS A 66 -2.49 -4.62 -17.12
CA LYS A 66 -2.91 -3.22 -17.15
C LYS A 66 -3.17 -2.63 -15.76
N ILE A 67 -3.32 -3.47 -14.75
CA ILE A 67 -3.48 -3.04 -13.37
C ILE A 67 -2.15 -2.47 -12.90
N TRP A 68 -2.17 -1.21 -12.50
CA TRP A 68 -0.97 -0.46 -12.09
C TRP A 68 -1.13 0.22 -10.72
N ARG A 69 -2.32 0.21 -10.13
CA ARG A 69 -2.60 0.82 -8.82
C ARG A 69 -3.47 -0.09 -7.95
N PHE A 70 -2.97 -0.33 -6.73
CA PHE A 70 -3.78 -0.78 -5.60
C PHE A 70 -3.89 0.33 -4.56
N ASP A 71 -5.12 0.63 -4.15
CA ASP A 71 -5.42 1.69 -3.19
C ASP A 71 -6.40 1.23 -2.13
N PHE A 72 -5.91 0.92 -0.93
CA PHE A 72 -6.76 0.61 0.22
C PHE A 72 -7.03 1.87 1.07
N LYS A 73 -8.31 2.16 1.34
CA LYS A 73 -8.76 3.30 2.15
C LYS A 73 -8.96 2.88 3.61
N PHE A 74 -8.00 3.23 4.46
CA PHE A 74 -8.15 3.13 5.91
C PHE A 74 -8.53 4.49 6.50
N ILE A 75 -9.83 4.77 6.60
CA ILE A 75 -10.36 6.04 7.11
C ILE A 75 -11.47 5.88 8.15
N ASP A 76 -12.20 4.75 8.13
CA ASP A 76 -13.22 4.45 9.12
C ASP A 76 -12.58 3.76 10.33
N VAL A 77 -12.80 4.32 11.52
CA VAL A 77 -12.38 3.75 12.82
C VAL A 77 -13.52 3.87 13.83
N SER A 78 -14.77 3.98 13.36
CA SER A 78 -15.94 3.96 14.23
C SER A 78 -15.99 2.66 15.05
N TYR A 79 -16.89 2.63 16.04
CA TYR A 79 -17.06 1.46 16.90
C TYR A 79 -17.43 0.18 16.14
N ASP A 80 -18.12 0.31 15.01
CA ASP A 80 -18.54 -0.77 14.12
C ASP A 80 -17.61 -0.98 12.92
N ALA A 81 -16.47 -0.27 12.86
CA ALA A 81 -15.50 -0.38 11.78
C ALA A 81 -14.91 -1.81 11.73
N LYS A 82 -15.07 -2.44 10.57
CA LYS A 82 -14.50 -3.78 10.27
C LYS A 82 -13.39 -3.73 9.24
N ASN A 83 -13.07 -2.54 8.75
CA ASN A 83 -12.14 -2.32 7.66
C ASN A 83 -10.69 -2.57 8.07
N GLY A 84 -9.93 -3.05 7.11
CA GLY A 84 -8.49 -3.17 7.26
C GLY A 84 -7.89 -4.09 6.22
N ALA A 85 -6.56 -4.01 6.13
CA ALA A 85 -5.73 -5.00 5.47
C ALA A 85 -4.98 -5.84 6.51
N ARG A 86 -5.56 -5.99 7.73
CA ARG A 86 -4.90 -6.61 8.87
C ARG A 86 -4.58 -8.09 8.64
N ASP A 87 -5.37 -8.74 7.80
CA ASP A 87 -5.21 -10.15 7.44
C ASP A 87 -4.44 -10.35 6.13
N VAL A 88 -3.97 -9.26 5.51
CA VAL A 88 -3.10 -9.34 4.33
C VAL A 88 -1.68 -9.68 4.78
N THR A 89 -1.19 -10.84 4.32
CA THR A 89 0.12 -11.37 4.68
C THR A 89 1.23 -10.97 3.71
N ASP A 90 2.50 -11.23 4.07
CA ASP A 90 3.62 -11.13 3.13
C ASP A 90 3.41 -12.03 1.90
N GLU A 91 2.93 -13.26 2.10
CA GLU A 91 2.62 -14.21 1.03
C GLU A 91 1.58 -13.63 0.06
N ALA A 92 0.60 -12.91 0.60
CA ALA A 92 -0.39 -12.19 -0.18
C ALA A 92 0.21 -11.14 -1.08
N VAL A 93 1.19 -10.39 -0.59
CA VAL A 93 1.82 -9.28 -1.31
C VAL A 93 2.88 -9.78 -2.29
N VAL A 94 3.52 -10.92 -2.02
CA VAL A 94 4.45 -11.63 -2.92
C VAL A 94 3.77 -12.05 -4.23
N ARG A 95 2.51 -12.49 -4.16
CA ARG A 95 1.79 -13.01 -5.32
C ARG A 95 1.52 -11.92 -6.40
N PRO A 96 1.00 -10.72 -6.06
CA PRO A 96 0.89 -9.54 -6.94
C PRO A 96 2.19 -9.11 -7.58
N ALA A 97 3.28 -9.09 -6.81
CA ALA A 97 4.60 -8.73 -7.32
C ALA A 97 5.00 -9.60 -8.53
N ASN A 98 4.56 -10.86 -8.57
CA ASN A 98 4.78 -11.78 -9.70
C ASN A 98 3.65 -11.76 -10.74
N GLY A 99 2.44 -11.40 -10.34
CA GLY A 99 1.24 -11.52 -11.17
C GLY A 99 0.77 -10.23 -11.85
N LEU A 100 1.23 -9.06 -11.41
CA LEU A 100 0.80 -7.74 -11.87
C LEU A 100 2.02 -6.90 -12.29
N PRO A 101 2.58 -7.16 -13.48
CA PRO A 101 3.90 -6.63 -13.88
C PRO A 101 3.94 -5.11 -14.08
N SER A 102 2.78 -4.44 -14.11
CA SER A 102 2.68 -2.98 -14.31
C SER A 102 2.39 -2.21 -13.01
N LEU A 103 2.51 -2.84 -11.83
CA LEU A 103 2.28 -2.14 -10.56
C LEU A 103 3.22 -0.94 -10.38
N ARG A 104 2.62 0.25 -10.23
CA ARG A 104 3.29 1.52 -9.96
C ARG A 104 2.96 2.10 -8.60
N THR A 105 1.78 1.78 -8.09
CA THR A 105 1.28 2.33 -6.83
C THR A 105 0.68 1.20 -6.00
N VAL A 106 1.18 1.03 -4.78
CA VAL A 106 0.62 0.08 -3.81
C VAL A 106 0.41 0.82 -2.49
N LEU A 107 -0.86 0.98 -2.10
CA LEU A 107 -1.26 1.65 -0.88
C LEU A 107 -1.96 0.67 0.05
N LEU A 108 -1.25 0.22 1.08
CA LEU A 108 -1.77 -0.72 2.05
C LEU A 108 -1.59 -0.15 3.47
N PRO A 109 -2.34 0.91 3.84
CA PRO A 109 -2.46 1.26 5.24
C PRO A 109 -3.17 0.15 6.01
N SER A 110 -2.84 0.00 7.30
CA SER A 110 -3.39 -1.06 8.17
C SER A 110 -2.97 -2.48 7.75
N ALA A 111 -1.87 -2.62 7.01
CA ALA A 111 -1.31 -3.91 6.58
C ALA A 111 -0.40 -4.51 7.65
N ASN A 112 -1.00 -4.84 8.80
CA ASN A 112 -0.32 -5.21 10.04
C ASN A 112 0.54 -6.48 9.97
N GLN A 113 0.36 -7.30 8.94
CA GLN A 113 1.08 -8.56 8.74
C GLN A 113 2.06 -8.52 7.56
N VAL A 114 2.17 -7.38 6.86
CA VAL A 114 3.15 -7.19 5.77
C VAL A 114 4.41 -6.54 6.35
N ASN A 115 5.51 -7.28 6.45
CA ASN A 115 6.75 -6.82 7.06
C ASN A 115 7.88 -6.69 6.02
N ASP A 116 9.14 -6.82 6.46
CA ASP A 116 10.34 -6.82 5.64
C ASP A 116 10.22 -7.73 4.41
N LYS A 117 9.67 -8.94 4.55
CA LYS A 117 9.57 -9.90 3.44
C LYS A 117 8.68 -9.37 2.33
N GLY A 118 7.46 -8.94 2.64
CA GLY A 118 6.53 -8.37 1.66
C GLY A 118 7.06 -7.07 1.06
N PHE A 119 7.68 -6.21 1.87
CA PHE A 119 8.34 -5.00 1.41
C PHE A 119 9.45 -5.28 0.39
N LEU A 120 10.40 -6.16 0.72
CA LEU A 120 11.54 -6.47 -0.14
C LEU A 120 11.10 -7.10 -1.46
N VAL A 121 10.07 -7.96 -1.44
CA VAL A 121 9.54 -8.57 -2.65
C VAL A 121 8.86 -7.54 -3.55
N LEU A 122 8.08 -6.60 -2.99
CA LEU A 122 7.48 -5.53 -3.79
C LEU A 122 8.55 -4.68 -4.50
N VAL A 123 9.59 -4.24 -3.78
CA VAL A 123 10.60 -3.36 -4.38
C VAL A 123 11.52 -4.09 -5.35
N SER A 124 11.80 -5.38 -5.14
CA SER A 124 12.67 -6.17 -6.02
C SER A 124 11.97 -6.66 -7.29
N HIS A 125 10.67 -6.94 -7.25
CA HIS A 125 9.93 -7.48 -8.40
C HIS A 125 9.11 -6.41 -9.16
N CYS A 126 8.59 -5.38 -8.48
CA CYS A 126 7.84 -4.30 -9.14
C CYS A 126 8.79 -3.18 -9.58
N LEU A 127 9.50 -3.37 -10.69
CA LEU A 127 10.49 -2.40 -11.18
C LEU A 127 9.89 -1.03 -11.56
N ASP A 128 8.61 -1.02 -11.91
CA ASP A 128 7.83 0.17 -12.29
C ASP A 128 7.24 0.92 -11.07
N LEU A 129 7.50 0.44 -9.84
CA LEU A 129 6.95 0.99 -8.61
C LEU A 129 7.43 2.43 -8.36
N ARG A 130 6.47 3.34 -8.17
CA ARG A 130 6.69 4.78 -7.95
C ARG A 130 6.25 5.23 -6.57
N LEU A 131 5.26 4.56 -5.99
CA LEU A 131 4.72 4.88 -4.68
C LEU A 131 4.37 3.59 -3.94
N LEU A 132 4.98 3.42 -2.76
CA LEU A 132 4.67 2.34 -1.84
C LEU A 132 4.26 2.89 -0.47
N GLU A 133 3.14 2.45 0.05
CA GLU A 133 2.75 2.64 1.45
C GLU A 133 2.52 1.28 2.12
N LEU A 134 3.28 1.03 3.19
CA LEU A 134 3.11 -0.09 4.11
C LEU A 134 3.14 0.47 5.53
N THR A 135 1.97 0.63 6.14
CA THR A 135 1.84 1.26 7.46
C THR A 135 0.90 0.45 8.34
N ALA A 136 1.21 0.39 9.64
CA ALA A 136 0.34 -0.15 10.66
C ALA A 136 -0.98 0.63 10.78
N ALA A 137 -1.99 -0.03 11.33
CA ALA A 137 -3.33 0.54 11.54
C ALA A 137 -3.29 1.73 12.51
N SER A 138 -2.65 1.53 13.65
CA SER A 138 -2.57 2.47 14.77
C SER A 138 -1.40 2.09 15.67
N THR A 139 -0.79 3.07 16.33
CA THR A 139 0.27 2.86 17.33
C THR A 139 -0.19 2.04 18.54
N ASN A 140 -1.50 1.96 18.78
CA ASN A 140 -2.09 1.17 19.87
C ASN A 140 -2.38 -0.29 19.46
N SER A 141 -2.10 -0.66 18.21
CA SER A 141 -2.34 -2.01 17.72
C SER A 141 -1.26 -2.98 18.22
N PHE A 142 -1.68 -4.16 18.70
CA PHE A 142 -0.79 -5.21 19.21
C PHE A 142 0.21 -5.76 18.18
N SER A 143 -0.01 -5.54 16.88
CA SER A 143 0.89 -5.91 15.79
C SER A 143 1.24 -4.66 14.97
N SER A 144 2.36 -4.01 15.27
CA SER A 144 2.84 -2.90 14.46
C SER A 144 3.71 -3.42 13.32
N THR A 145 3.26 -3.28 12.08
CA THR A 145 4.14 -3.34 10.90
C THR A 145 5.21 -2.28 11.04
N LYS A 146 6.43 -2.71 11.33
CA LYS A 146 7.62 -1.86 11.36
C LYS A 146 8.67 -2.53 10.49
N LEU A 147 9.13 -1.82 9.46
CA LEU A 147 10.27 -2.29 8.68
C LEU A 147 11.53 -2.22 9.54
N SER A 148 12.33 -3.29 9.49
CA SER A 148 13.60 -3.29 10.19
C SER A 148 14.62 -2.38 9.49
N PRO A 149 15.68 -1.96 10.20
CA PRO A 149 16.81 -1.27 9.58
C PRO A 149 17.41 -2.07 8.43
N LYS A 150 17.47 -3.41 8.56
CA LYS A 150 18.06 -4.32 7.56
C LYS A 150 17.30 -4.29 6.24
N ALA A 151 15.97 -4.22 6.26
CA ALA A 151 15.18 -4.14 5.03
C ALA A 151 15.46 -2.84 4.25
N LEU A 152 15.65 -1.73 4.95
CA LEU A 152 16.01 -0.45 4.32
C LEU A 152 17.45 -0.46 3.80
N GLU A 153 18.37 -1.09 4.54
CA GLU A 153 19.76 -1.30 4.12
C GLU A 153 19.82 -2.16 2.86
N GLU A 154 19.04 -3.23 2.78
CA GLU A 154 18.94 -4.11 1.61
C GLU A 154 18.45 -3.33 0.37
N LEU A 155 17.37 -2.54 0.50
CA LEU A 155 16.90 -1.69 -0.60
C LEU A 155 17.96 -0.65 -1.02
N CYS A 156 18.76 -0.17 -0.07
CA CYS A 156 19.86 0.75 -0.34
C CYS A 156 21.03 0.06 -1.06
N ALA A 157 21.28 -1.22 -0.77
CA ALA A 157 22.32 -2.03 -1.41
C ALA A 157 21.96 -2.44 -2.85
N HIS A 158 20.67 -2.42 -3.20
CA HIS A 158 20.14 -2.76 -4.52
C HIS A 158 19.45 -1.56 -5.21
N PRO A 159 20.21 -0.62 -5.81
CA PRO A 159 19.65 0.52 -6.56
C PRO A 159 18.73 0.12 -7.73
N GLU A 160 18.93 -1.07 -8.29
CA GLU A 160 18.15 -1.64 -9.38
C GLU A 160 16.74 -2.09 -8.96
N TRP A 161 16.46 -2.18 -7.66
CA TRP A 161 15.12 -2.48 -7.13
C TRP A 161 14.26 -1.22 -7.08
N ALA A 162 13.11 -1.25 -7.75
CA ALA A 162 12.20 -0.12 -7.91
C ALA A 162 12.96 1.20 -8.19
N PRO A 163 13.75 1.29 -9.27
CA PRO A 163 14.65 2.43 -9.50
C PRO A 163 13.88 3.75 -9.69
N GLY A 164 12.61 3.66 -10.06
CA GLY A 164 11.69 4.81 -10.21
C GLY A 164 10.90 5.16 -8.95
N LEU A 165 11.20 4.57 -7.77
CA LEU A 165 10.47 4.82 -6.53
C LEU A 165 10.63 6.29 -6.09
N LYS A 166 9.52 7.03 -6.09
CA LYS A 166 9.48 8.45 -5.70
C LYS A 166 8.98 8.66 -4.29
N GLN A 167 8.17 7.75 -3.79
CA GLN A 167 7.53 7.86 -2.48
C GLN A 167 7.52 6.52 -1.76
N LEU A 168 8.02 6.55 -0.53
CA LEU A 168 7.91 5.45 0.42
C LEU A 168 7.25 5.97 1.69
N VAL A 169 6.08 5.43 2.04
CA VAL A 169 5.34 5.77 3.26
C VAL A 169 5.35 4.57 4.18
N ILE A 170 5.97 4.71 5.35
CA ILE A 170 6.19 3.61 6.29
C ILE A 170 5.88 4.06 7.71
N THR A 171 5.57 3.11 8.59
CA THR A 171 5.31 3.43 10.00
C THR A 171 6.55 4.02 10.66
N THR A 172 6.35 5.05 11.48
CA THR A 172 7.45 5.68 12.21
C THR A 172 8.09 4.72 13.22
N ASP A 173 9.42 4.78 13.30
CA ASP A 173 10.23 4.18 14.37
C ASP A 173 11.36 5.16 14.74
N GLU A 174 11.02 6.44 14.93
CA GLU A 174 12.00 7.51 15.15
C GLU A 174 12.88 7.33 16.40
N GLU A 175 12.43 6.55 17.38
CA GLU A 175 13.19 6.19 18.58
C GLU A 175 14.33 5.20 18.26
N ASN A 176 14.19 4.44 17.18
CA ASN A 176 15.18 3.46 16.74
C ASN A 176 16.28 4.15 15.90
N LYS A 177 17.45 4.30 16.52
CA LYS A 177 18.62 4.96 15.91
C LYS A 177 19.13 4.23 14.66
N GLU A 178 19.07 2.90 14.64
CA GLU A 178 19.51 2.08 13.50
C GLU A 178 18.56 2.26 12.33
N PHE A 179 17.25 2.24 12.59
CA PHE A 179 16.22 2.50 11.60
C PHE A 179 16.41 3.88 10.97
N MET A 180 16.57 4.93 11.79
CA MET A 180 16.78 6.28 11.30
C MET A 180 18.08 6.43 10.50
N LYS A 181 19.14 5.69 10.87
CA LYS A 181 20.39 5.66 10.12
C LYS A 181 20.18 5.02 8.74
N ALA A 182 19.56 3.86 8.68
CA ALA A 182 19.27 3.13 7.44
C ALA A 182 18.35 3.93 6.51
N MET A 183 17.26 4.48 7.04
CA MET A 183 16.32 5.35 6.30
C MET A 183 17.03 6.55 5.70
N ARG A 184 17.88 7.23 6.48
CA ARG A 184 18.63 8.40 5.97
C ARG A 184 19.66 8.01 4.91
N ALA A 185 20.29 6.84 5.04
CA ALA A 185 21.20 6.32 4.03
C ALA A 185 20.47 6.05 2.71
N LEU A 186 19.31 5.38 2.76
CA LEU A 186 18.44 5.15 1.61
C LEU A 186 18.05 6.46 0.93
N GLY A 187 17.60 7.46 1.69
CA GLY A 187 17.23 8.77 1.13
C GLY A 187 18.40 9.52 0.51
N LYS A 188 19.65 9.32 0.97
CA LYS A 188 20.85 9.88 0.33
C LYS A 188 21.20 9.16 -0.96
N GLN A 189 21.05 7.83 -0.99
CA GLN A 189 21.30 7.01 -2.18
C GLN A 189 20.26 7.29 -3.27
N ARG A 190 19.01 7.58 -2.88
CA ARG A 190 17.89 7.91 -3.79
C ARG A 190 17.47 9.36 -3.61
N GLU A 191 18.17 10.27 -4.29
CA GLU A 191 17.99 11.71 -4.07
C GLU A 191 16.57 12.24 -4.37
N GLU A 192 15.84 11.56 -5.26
CA GLU A 192 14.46 11.89 -5.66
C GLU A 192 13.40 11.19 -4.80
N LEU A 193 13.80 10.29 -3.89
CA LEU A 193 12.89 9.56 -3.02
C LEU A 193 12.46 10.44 -1.84
N VAL A 194 11.14 10.58 -1.67
CA VAL A 194 10.53 11.12 -0.47
C VAL A 194 10.13 9.96 0.44
N ILE A 195 10.77 9.87 1.61
CA ILE A 195 10.40 8.92 2.65
C ILE A 195 9.50 9.64 3.65
N THR A 196 8.28 9.13 3.87
CA THR A 196 7.34 9.67 4.85
C THR A 196 7.20 8.68 5.98
N LEU A 197 7.63 9.09 7.18
CA LEU A 197 7.36 8.36 8.40
C LEU A 197 5.98 8.76 8.90
N LEU A 198 5.08 7.79 9.01
CA LEU A 198 3.68 8.02 9.35
C LEU A 198 3.36 7.38 10.71
N SER A 199 2.71 8.14 11.58
CA SER A 199 2.11 7.66 12.82
C SER A 199 0.61 7.87 12.75
N ARG A 200 -0.18 6.86 13.14
CA ARG A 200 -1.63 6.95 13.27
C ARG A 200 -2.03 6.60 14.69
N SER A 201 -2.92 7.41 15.25
CA SER A 201 -3.58 7.14 16.53
C SER A 201 -5.09 7.25 16.33
N GLU A 202 -5.83 6.39 17.02
CA GLU A 202 -7.28 6.50 17.13
C GLU A 202 -7.59 7.41 18.32
N GLU A 203 -8.27 8.52 18.05
CA GLU A 203 -8.61 9.53 19.05
C GLU A 203 -10.12 9.71 19.12
N LYS A 204 -10.65 9.73 20.34
CA LYS A 204 -12.07 10.02 20.56
C LYS A 204 -12.28 11.54 20.51
N LYS A 205 -13.04 12.01 19.52
CA LYS A 205 -13.41 13.42 19.33
C LYS A 205 -14.92 13.53 19.30
N TRP A 206 -15.48 14.29 20.23
CA TRP A 206 -16.92 14.59 20.29
C TRP A 206 -17.86 13.36 20.31
N GLY A 207 -17.41 12.24 20.89
CA GLY A 207 -18.21 11.01 21.00
C GLY A 207 -17.83 9.94 19.96
N ASP A 208 -17.23 10.33 18.85
CA ASP A 208 -16.82 9.44 17.77
C ASP A 208 -15.30 9.21 17.76
N TRP A 209 -14.89 8.08 17.19
CA TRP A 209 -13.49 7.76 16.96
C TRP A 209 -13.04 8.34 15.62
N GLN A 210 -11.88 8.97 15.60
CA GLN A 210 -11.27 9.54 14.40
C GLN A 210 -9.80 9.13 14.33
N ILE A 211 -9.27 9.01 13.11
CA ILE A 211 -7.85 8.82 12.89
C ILE A 211 -7.14 10.17 12.96
N SER A 212 -6.20 10.28 13.90
CA SER A 212 -5.21 11.34 13.92
C SER A 212 -3.94 10.83 13.26
N THR A 213 -3.33 11.65 12.41
CA THR A 213 -2.14 11.26 11.64
C THR A 213 -1.04 12.31 11.79
N ILE A 214 0.16 11.85 12.12
CA ILE A 214 1.38 12.65 12.14
C ILE A 214 2.31 12.12 11.06
N SER A 215 2.79 12.99 10.18
CA SER A 215 3.69 12.64 9.08
C SER A 215 4.97 13.48 9.14
N ASN A 216 6.12 12.82 9.08
CA ASN A 216 7.43 13.45 8.94
C ASN A 216 8.04 13.07 7.58
N HIS A 217 8.35 14.06 6.75
CA HIS A 217 8.94 13.84 5.43
C HIS A 217 10.46 13.95 5.46
N TYR A 218 11.14 13.08 4.70
CA TYR A 218 12.58 13.04 4.56
C TYR A 218 12.98 12.96 3.08
N MET A 219 13.99 13.74 2.72
CA MET A 219 14.63 13.74 1.41
C MET A 219 16.14 13.88 1.59
N LYS A 220 16.94 13.18 0.78
CA LYS A 220 18.41 13.25 0.86
C LYS A 220 18.94 12.99 2.29
N GLY A 221 18.22 12.16 3.03
CA GLY A 221 18.49 11.82 4.43
C GLY A 221 18.25 12.94 5.47
N ARG A 222 17.50 13.99 5.12
CA ARG A 222 17.17 15.10 6.02
C ARG A 222 15.66 15.30 6.10
N LYS A 223 15.17 15.71 7.27
CA LYS A 223 13.77 16.10 7.45
C LYS A 223 13.47 17.33 6.58
N CYS A 224 12.34 17.35 5.90
CA CYS A 224 11.90 18.46 5.07
C CYS A 224 10.44 18.83 5.34
N GLU A 225 10.12 20.09 5.14
CA GLU A 225 8.73 20.57 5.18
C GLU A 225 7.93 20.00 4.00
N PRO A 226 6.62 19.74 4.16
CA PRO A 226 5.77 19.22 3.08
C PRO A 226 5.83 20.05 1.79
N GLU A 227 5.89 21.39 1.91
CA GLU A 227 5.93 22.31 0.75
C GLU A 227 7.22 22.20 -0.05
N LYS A 228 8.27 21.60 0.52
CA LYS A 228 9.58 21.41 -0.14
C LYS A 228 9.67 20.09 -0.90
N THR A 229 8.65 19.22 -0.80
CA THR A 229 8.63 17.97 -1.56
C THR A 229 8.34 18.23 -3.05
N PRO A 230 8.88 17.41 -3.98
CA PRO A 230 8.67 17.58 -5.41
C PRO A 230 7.19 17.58 -5.82
N ARG A 231 6.90 18.20 -6.97
CA ARG A 231 5.54 18.13 -7.56
C ARG A 231 5.20 16.67 -7.92
N GLY A 232 3.96 16.27 -7.65
CA GLY A 232 3.49 14.89 -7.87
C GLY A 232 3.70 13.96 -6.67
N ILE A 233 4.20 14.47 -5.55
CA ILE A 233 4.16 13.78 -4.26
C ILE A 233 2.72 13.82 -3.72
N LEU A 234 2.23 12.67 -3.25
CA LEU A 234 0.85 12.50 -2.88
C LEU A 234 0.68 12.82 -1.39
N HIS A 235 0.27 14.05 -1.08
CA HIS A 235 -0.04 14.47 0.29
C HIS A 235 -1.43 13.99 0.70
N ARG A 236 -1.53 12.76 1.20
CA ARG A 236 -2.80 12.14 1.63
C ARG A 236 -3.20 12.41 3.07
N TYR A 237 -2.27 12.85 3.91
CA TYR A 237 -2.48 12.93 5.36
C TYR A 237 -2.33 14.39 5.79
N GLY A 238 -3.36 14.96 6.44
CA GLY A 238 -3.27 16.29 7.06
C GLY A 238 -4.01 17.44 6.38
N ARG A 239 -4.91 17.20 5.42
CA ARG A 239 -6.01 18.16 5.17
C ARG A 239 -7.31 17.48 5.56
N GLY A 240 -8.02 18.07 6.52
CA GLY A 240 -9.40 17.71 6.80
C GLY A 240 -10.19 17.76 5.49
N PHE A 241 -11.05 16.76 5.31
CA PHE A 241 -12.17 16.89 4.39
C PHE A 241 -13.09 18.02 4.89
#